data_AF-A0A557QR24-F1
#
_entry.id   AF-A0A557QR24-F1
#
_cell.length_a   1.000
_cell.length_b   1.000
_cell.length_c   1.000
_cell.angle_alpha   90.00
_cell.angle_beta   90.00
_cell.angle_gamma   90.00
#
_symmetry.space_group_name_H-M   'P 1'
#
loop_
_entity.id
_entity.type
_entity.pdbx_description
1 polymer ?
#
loop_
_entity_poly.entity_id
_entity_poly.type
_entity_poly.pdbx_seq_one_letter_code
_entity_poly.pdbx_strand_id
1 'polypeptide(L)'
;MELLDRYNALQAEVFAYFGYVEDWCVLPLDDARQYFWKLDGEGPGTVKFADTEEELANEEGQYYENEIYTQRHLPKWVYRGADFTMIAVDTHTDGNKFLQVFANAKERM
;
A
#
# COMPACT_ATOMS: atom_id res chain seq x y z
N MET A 1 22.25 -15.61 7.19
CA MET A 1 21.61 -16.59 6.26
C MET A 1 21.49 -15.83 4.97
N GLU A 2 22.35 -16.09 3.98
CA GLU A 2 22.63 -15.15 2.88
C GLU A 2 21.37 -14.63 2.17
N LEU A 3 20.37 -15.51 1.97
CA LEU A 3 19.11 -15.15 1.32
C LEU A 3 18.32 -14.10 2.13
N LEU A 4 18.28 -14.22 3.46
CA LEU A 4 17.63 -13.24 4.35
C LEU A 4 18.42 -11.94 4.43
N ASP A 5 19.74 -12.02 4.42
CA ASP A 5 20.60 -10.83 4.42
C ASP A 5 20.35 -9.99 3.15
N ARG A 6 20.20 -10.66 2.00
CA ARG A 6 19.81 -10.03 0.72
C ARG A 6 18.38 -9.49 0.73
N TYR A 7 17.43 -10.25 1.29
CA TYR A 7 16.04 -9.79 1.43
C TYR A 7 15.96 -8.49 2.23
N ASN A 8 16.61 -8.43 3.39
CA ASN A 8 16.62 -7.24 4.25
C ASN A 8 17.27 -6.03 3.57
N ALA A 9 18.35 -6.24 2.80
CA ALA A 9 18.99 -5.17 2.03
C ALA A 9 18.04 -4.60 0.96
N LEU A 10 17.37 -5.46 0.18
CA LEU A 10 16.40 -5.04 -0.83
C LEU A 10 15.19 -4.34 -0.22
N GLN A 11 14.68 -4.84 0.91
CA GLN A 11 13.58 -4.20 1.63
C GLN A 11 13.97 -2.78 2.09
N ALA A 12 15.19 -2.60 2.60
CA ALA A 12 15.69 -1.28 3.00
C ALA A 12 15.80 -0.32 1.80
N GLU A 13 16.18 -0.80 0.62
CA GLU A 13 16.19 0.01 -0.62
C GLU A 13 14.77 0.45 -1.01
N VAL A 14 13.78 -0.45 -0.90
CA VAL A 14 12.36 -0.11 -1.14
C VAL A 14 11.89 0.95 -0.14
N PHE A 15 12.18 0.79 1.15
CA PHE A 15 11.80 1.76 2.17
C PHE A 15 12.47 3.13 1.95
N ALA A 16 13.74 3.15 1.55
CA ALA A 16 14.45 4.37 1.21
C ALA A 16 13.82 5.10 0.01
N TYR A 17 13.37 4.37 -1.02
CA TYR A 17 12.67 4.95 -2.17
C TYR A 17 11.41 5.72 -1.74
N PHE A 18 10.62 5.16 -0.82
CA PHE A 18 9.39 5.79 -0.33
C PHE A 18 9.61 6.82 0.80
N GLY A 19 10.81 6.88 1.36
CA GLY A 19 11.08 7.62 2.60
C GLY A 19 10.31 7.06 3.80
N TYR A 20 10.04 5.75 3.79
CA TYR A 20 9.43 5.05 4.90
C TYR A 20 10.49 4.65 5.92
N VAL A 21 10.19 4.84 7.19
CA VAL A 21 11.01 4.39 8.30
C VAL A 21 10.14 3.49 9.15
N GLU A 22 10.51 2.22 9.22
CA GLU A 22 9.83 1.26 10.07
C GLU A 22 10.00 1.66 11.54
N ASP A 23 8.89 1.58 12.29
CA ASP A 23 8.86 1.82 13.74
C ASP A 23 8.44 0.51 14.44
N TRP A 24 7.90 0.60 15.66
CA TRP A 24 7.60 -0.53 16.55
C TRP A 24 6.80 -1.70 15.92
N CYS A 25 6.02 -1.43 14.86
CA CYS A 25 5.20 -2.42 14.16
C CYS A 25 5.79 -2.73 12.79
N VAL A 26 6.23 -3.98 12.61
CA VAL A 26 6.73 -4.49 11.33
C VAL A 26 5.54 -4.84 10.44
N LEU A 27 5.46 -4.20 9.28
CA LEU A 27 4.39 -4.41 8.31
C LEU A 27 4.96 -5.09 7.04
N PRO A 28 4.42 -6.26 6.64
CA PRO A 28 4.85 -6.93 5.41
C PRO A 28 4.53 -6.09 4.17
N LEU A 29 5.42 -6.14 3.17
CA LEU A 29 5.19 -5.57 1.85
C LEU A 29 4.20 -6.43 1.07
N ASP A 30 3.25 -5.77 0.40
CA ASP A 30 2.34 -6.40 -0.55
C ASP A 30 2.46 -5.74 -1.93
N ASP A 31 2.54 -6.56 -2.98
CA ASP A 31 2.68 -6.09 -4.37
C ASP A 31 1.32 -6.00 -5.04
N ALA A 32 0.82 -4.77 -5.16
CA ALA A 32 -0.46 -4.43 -5.76
C ALA A 32 -0.31 -3.65 -7.07
N ARG A 33 0.90 -3.67 -7.69
CA ARG A 33 1.19 -2.91 -8.93
C ARG A 33 0.37 -3.36 -10.13
N GLN A 34 -0.23 -4.55 -10.07
CA GLN A 34 -1.14 -5.07 -11.09
C GLN A 34 -2.49 -4.35 -11.11
N TYR A 35 -2.95 -3.80 -9.98
CA TYR A 35 -4.31 -3.29 -9.86
C TYR A 35 -4.46 -1.84 -10.33
N PHE A 36 -5.63 -1.52 -10.87
CA PHE A 36 -6.15 -0.16 -10.92
C PHE A 36 -6.63 0.21 -9.53
N TRP A 37 -6.39 1.45 -9.13
CA TRP A 37 -6.67 1.86 -7.75
C TRP A 37 -7.10 3.32 -7.66
N LYS A 38 -7.86 3.64 -6.63
CA LYS A 38 -8.23 5.00 -6.26
C LYS A 38 -8.12 5.18 -4.75
N LEU A 39 -7.80 6.38 -4.33
CA LEU A 39 -7.57 6.72 -2.93
C LEU A 39 -8.59 7.75 -2.47
N ASP A 40 -9.28 7.44 -1.37
CA ASP A 40 -10.11 8.41 -0.66
C ASP A 40 -9.42 8.82 0.64
N GLY A 41 -8.83 10.02 0.63
CA GLY A 41 -8.08 10.59 1.75
C GLY A 41 -6.61 10.12 1.85
N GLU A 42 -5.77 10.93 2.50
CA GLU A 42 -4.37 10.56 2.84
C GLU A 42 -4.17 10.45 4.36
N GLY A 43 -5.26 10.19 5.09
CA GLY A 43 -5.36 10.14 6.55
C GLY A 43 -6.30 9.02 7.00
N PRO A 44 -7.34 9.26 7.82
CA PRO A 44 -8.46 8.33 7.79
C PRO A 44 -8.99 8.32 6.35
N GLY A 45 -9.15 7.15 5.78
CA GLY A 45 -9.41 7.00 4.36
C GLY A 45 -9.36 5.55 3.93
N THR A 46 -9.65 5.29 2.66
CA THR A 46 -9.63 3.95 2.11
C THR A 46 -8.94 3.93 0.74
N VAL A 47 -8.36 2.79 0.41
CA VAL A 47 -7.88 2.50 -0.94
C VAL A 47 -8.79 1.43 -1.55
N LYS A 48 -9.37 1.75 -2.70
CA LYS A 48 -10.11 0.78 -3.51
C LYS A 48 -9.27 0.35 -4.69
N PHE A 49 -9.29 -0.92 -5.03
CA PHE A 49 -8.49 -1.45 -6.14
C PHE A 49 -9.13 -2.67 -6.80
N ALA A 50 -8.88 -2.86 -8.10
CA ALA A 50 -9.45 -3.92 -8.92
C ALA A 50 -8.54 -4.31 -10.09
N ASP A 51 -8.79 -5.46 -10.71
CA ASP A 51 -8.03 -5.95 -11.87
C ASP A 51 -8.29 -5.11 -13.14
N THR A 52 -9.48 -4.54 -13.27
CA THR A 52 -9.87 -3.68 -14.39
C THR A 52 -10.40 -2.32 -13.95
N GLU A 53 -10.27 -1.32 -14.82
CA GLU A 53 -10.79 0.04 -14.58
C GLU A 53 -12.33 0.06 -14.49
N GLU A 54 -13.01 -0.80 -15.25
CA GLU A 54 -14.47 -0.92 -15.22
C GLU A 54 -14.98 -1.45 -13.87
N GLU A 55 -14.29 -2.43 -13.28
CA GLU A 55 -14.61 -2.97 -11.95
C GLU A 55 -14.36 -1.96 -10.83
N LEU A 56 -13.34 -1.10 -10.97
CA LEU A 56 -13.05 -0.04 -10.00
C LEU A 56 -14.07 1.11 -10.06
N ALA A 57 -14.59 1.42 -11.25
CA ALA A 57 -15.51 2.52 -11.49
C ALA A 57 -16.95 2.17 -11.07
N ASN A 58 -17.41 0.97 -11.43
CA ASN A 58 -18.71 0.48 -11.06
C ASN A 58 -18.60 -0.06 -9.63
N GLU A 59 -19.01 0.69 -8.61
CA GLU A 59 -19.02 0.22 -7.20
C GLU A 59 -19.97 -0.97 -6.93
N GLU A 60 -20.49 -1.59 -7.99
CA GLU A 60 -21.25 -2.84 -8.05
C GLU A 60 -20.41 -4.02 -8.61
N GLY A 61 -19.18 -3.77 -9.07
CA GLY A 61 -18.24 -4.73 -9.63
C GLY A 61 -17.43 -5.51 -8.59
N GLN A 62 -16.50 -6.34 -9.06
CA GLN A 62 -15.55 -7.05 -8.21
C GLN A 62 -14.36 -6.13 -7.89
N TYR A 63 -14.37 -5.51 -6.72
CA TYR A 63 -13.26 -4.70 -6.22
C TYR A 63 -12.92 -5.05 -4.78
N TYR A 64 -11.72 -4.65 -4.37
CA TYR A 64 -11.25 -4.73 -3.01
C TYR A 64 -11.19 -3.32 -2.39
N GLU A 65 -11.38 -3.25 -1.09
CA GLU A 65 -11.27 -2.01 -0.32
C GLU A 65 -10.53 -2.30 0.98
N ASN A 66 -9.48 -1.53 1.24
CA ASN A 66 -8.74 -1.55 2.50
C ASN A 66 -8.80 -0.17 3.17
N GLU A 67 -8.80 -0.13 4.50
CA GLU A 67 -8.70 1.12 5.24
C GLU A 67 -7.23 1.55 5.36
N ILE A 68 -6.96 2.85 5.30
CA ILE A 68 -5.64 3.39 5.61
C ILE A 68 -5.36 3.17 7.09
N TYR A 69 -4.30 2.43 7.38
CA TYR A 69 -3.93 2.09 8.73
C TYR A 69 -3.24 3.26 9.44
N THR A 70 -4.04 4.11 10.09
CA THR A 70 -3.52 5.27 10.81
C THR A 70 -2.98 4.88 12.19
N GLN A 71 -1.66 4.98 12.37
CA GLN A 71 -1.00 4.87 13.67
C GLN A 71 -0.25 6.15 14.03
N ARG A 72 -0.26 6.51 15.33
CA ARG A 72 0.43 7.70 15.88
C ARG A 72 1.96 7.71 15.71
N HIS A 73 2.54 6.54 15.46
CA HIS A 73 3.98 6.33 15.37
C HIS A 73 4.51 6.58 13.95
N LEU A 74 3.65 6.43 12.95
CA LEU A 74 3.99 6.75 11.56
C LEU A 74 3.67 8.23 11.30
N PRO A 75 4.61 9.02 10.74
CA PRO A 75 4.38 10.44 10.46
C PRO A 75 3.38 10.68 9.32
N LYS A 76 3.18 9.67 8.46
CA LYS A 76 2.19 9.61 7.38
C LYS A 76 1.87 8.14 7.06
N TRP A 77 0.81 7.91 6.31
CA TRP A 77 0.34 6.54 5.98
C TRP A 77 0.30 6.28 4.47
N VAL A 78 0.35 7.34 3.68
CA VAL A 78 0.49 7.31 2.22
C VAL A 78 1.87 7.87 1.86
N TYR A 79 2.66 7.07 1.16
CA TYR A 79 4.03 7.38 0.77
C TYR A 79 4.11 7.45 -0.76
N ARG A 80 3.96 8.65 -1.30
CA ARG A 80 4.06 8.93 -2.74
C ARG A 80 5.53 8.92 -3.18
N GLY A 81 5.89 7.98 -4.05
CA GLY A 81 7.14 7.96 -4.81
C GLY A 81 6.94 8.48 -6.23
N ALA A 82 8.00 8.45 -7.05
CA ALA A 82 7.95 8.95 -8.43
C ALA A 82 7.00 8.13 -9.32
N ASP A 83 7.14 6.80 -9.28
CA ASP A 83 6.43 5.85 -10.15
C ASP A 83 5.43 4.98 -9.38
N PHE A 84 5.62 4.90 -8.06
CA PHE A 84 4.85 4.02 -7.18
C PHE A 84 4.33 4.80 -5.96
N THR A 85 3.26 4.30 -5.36
CA THR A 85 2.75 4.76 -4.07
C THR A 85 2.65 3.57 -3.13
N MET A 86 3.18 3.72 -1.91
CA MET A 86 3.05 2.73 -0.84
C MET A 86 2.07 3.22 0.22
N ILE A 87 1.14 2.37 0.63
CA ILE A 87 0.08 2.72 1.57
C ILE A 87 0.11 1.72 2.72
N ALA A 88 0.13 2.23 3.96
CA ALA A 88 -0.11 1.42 5.13
C ALA A 88 -1.61 1.11 5.20
N VAL A 89 -1.98 -0.17 5.08
CA VAL A 89 -3.38 -0.60 4.99
C VAL A 89 -3.75 -1.59 6.10
N ASP A 90 -5.00 -1.52 6.55
CA ASP A 90 -5.67 -2.53 7.37
C ASP A 90 -6.75 -3.19 6.50
N THR A 91 -6.63 -4.51 6.30
CA THR A 91 -7.59 -5.25 5.46
C THR A 91 -8.85 -5.65 6.24
N HIS A 92 -8.86 -5.43 7.57
CA HIS A 92 -9.90 -5.91 8.49
C HIS A 92 -10.15 -7.42 8.41
N THR A 93 -9.23 -8.16 7.79
CA THR A 93 -9.31 -9.61 7.59
C THR A 93 -8.17 -10.26 8.35
N ASP A 94 -8.51 -11.05 9.37
CA ASP A 94 -7.58 -11.80 10.21
C ASP A 94 -6.48 -10.95 10.87
N GLY A 95 -6.75 -9.65 11.05
CA GLY A 95 -5.81 -8.69 11.64
C GLY A 95 -4.65 -8.28 10.72
N ASN A 96 -4.69 -8.67 9.44
CA ASN A 96 -3.62 -8.40 8.48
C ASN A 96 -3.48 -6.91 8.17
N LYS A 97 -2.24 -6.44 8.20
CA LYS A 97 -1.84 -5.08 7.84
C LYS A 97 -0.64 -5.17 6.91
N PHE A 98 -0.61 -4.30 5.91
CA PHE A 98 0.42 -4.35 4.88
C PHE A 98 0.95 -2.95 4.56
N LEU A 99 2.15 -2.94 3.99
CA LEU A 99 2.65 -1.86 3.16
C LEU A 99 2.35 -2.21 1.71
N GLN A 100 1.17 -1.81 1.24
CA GLN A 100 0.67 -2.18 -0.07
C GLN A 100 1.17 -1.19 -1.14
N VAL A 101 1.82 -1.70 -2.19
CA VAL A 101 2.49 -0.88 -3.20
C VAL A 101 1.73 -0.91 -4.52
N PHE A 102 1.35 0.27 -5.00
CA PHE A 102 0.63 0.48 -6.24
C PHE A 102 1.45 1.23 -7.27
N ALA A 103 1.15 1.02 -8.56
CA ALA A 103 1.73 1.80 -9.65
C ALA A 103 0.95 3.10 -9.87
N ASN A 104 1.64 4.25 -9.88
CA ASN A 104 1.00 5.56 -10.07
C ASN A 104 0.29 5.66 -11.43
N ALA A 105 0.80 4.98 -12.46
CA ALA A 105 0.18 4.92 -13.79
C ALA A 105 -1.24 4.30 -13.78
N LYS A 106 -1.60 3.58 -12.72
CA LYS A 106 -2.88 2.90 -12.54
C LYS A 106 -3.79 3.58 -11.51
N GLU A 107 -3.40 4.74 -11.00
CA GLU A 107 -4.26 5.55 -10.11
C GLU A 107 -5.41 6.18 -10.91
N ARG A 108 -6.60 6.23 -10.31
CA ARG A 108 -7.83 6.83 -10.87
C ARG A 108 -8.43 7.83 -9.88
N MET A 109 -9.07 8.86 -10.43
CA MET A 109 -9.79 9.90 -9.67
C MET A 109 -11.20 9.45 -9.29
#